data_AF-A0A1I1T1H8-F1
#
_entry.id   AF-A0A1I1T1H8-F1
#
_cell.length_a   1.000
_cell.length_b   1.000
_cell.length_c   1.000
_cell.angle_alpha   90.00
_cell.angle_beta   90.00
_cell.angle_gamma   90.00
#
_symmetry.space_group_name_H-M   'P 1'
#
loop_
_entity.id
_entity.type
_entity.pdbx_description
1 polymer ?
#
loop_
_entity_poly.entity_id
_entity_poly.type
_entity_poly.pdbx_seq_one_letter_code
_entity_poly.pdbx_strand_id
1 'polypeptide(L)'
;MKLKLLLSIITIGLLISCKDALKQEKKSVKPDAVKLKPKEIINETETADSLKGYKIVDLISPKKIPATKELLNYLGEKIEKTETVDFNGDGILDYICQTKSDSLGIGNEYWISSDYKTIKKTKYYSDGFYYRWFINLDNDPEPEMFEVIGDEDGADYIITDQNLITGKNTTLQYINPIIIENNKKYWGYAWDIKSIIARTNGTVTELFCSLNHTIIRDGNEEYDPKHQKQMPVLFFTGHHTQESGDHDIQKPQWLTLEEIIKRTKR
;
A
#
# COMPACT_ATOMS: atom_id res chain seq x y z
N MET A 1 -43.46 24.57 32.45
CA MET A 1 -43.44 25.07 31.07
C MET A 1 -43.25 23.91 30.11
N LYS A 2 -44.26 23.61 29.29
CA LYS A 2 -44.22 22.59 28.23
C LYS A 2 -44.13 23.30 26.87
N LEU A 3 -43.17 22.94 26.02
CA LEU A 3 -43.17 23.26 24.58
C LEU A 3 -42.23 22.28 23.85
N LYS A 4 -42.80 21.23 23.25
CA LYS A 4 -42.90 20.97 21.80
C LYS A 4 -41.56 20.87 21.05
N LEU A 5 -41.32 19.69 20.47
CA LEU A 5 -40.94 19.61 19.06
C LEU A 5 -41.46 18.29 18.46
N LEU A 6 -42.39 18.41 17.52
CA LEU A 6 -42.83 17.33 16.64
C LEU A 6 -41.72 17.08 15.60
N LEU A 7 -41.31 15.83 15.41
CA LEU A 7 -40.52 15.41 14.27
C LEU A 7 -41.45 14.71 13.27
N SER A 8 -41.64 15.33 12.10
CA SER A 8 -42.37 14.76 10.98
C SER A 8 -41.45 13.85 10.17
N ILE A 9 -41.87 12.60 10.01
CA ILE A 9 -41.23 11.58 9.17
C ILE A 9 -41.72 11.79 7.73
N ILE A 10 -40.82 12.07 6.80
CA ILE A 10 -41.08 12.03 5.36
C ILE A 10 -40.42 10.77 4.81
N THR A 11 -41.22 9.76 4.51
CA THR A 11 -40.85 8.60 3.70
C THR A 11 -41.19 8.89 2.25
N ILE A 12 -40.18 8.98 1.37
CA ILE A 12 -40.37 8.90 -0.08
C ILE A 12 -39.87 7.52 -0.51
N GLY A 13 -40.83 6.62 -0.76
CA GLY A 13 -40.61 5.40 -1.53
C GLY A 13 -40.69 5.74 -3.02
N LEU A 14 -39.70 5.33 -3.79
CA LEU A 14 -39.81 5.24 -5.24
C LEU A 14 -39.95 3.77 -5.62
N LEU A 15 -41.18 3.44 -6.02
CA LEU A 15 -41.54 2.19 -6.65
C LEU A 15 -41.12 2.19 -8.12
N ILE A 16 -40.72 0.99 -8.52
CA ILE A 16 -40.37 0.48 -9.84
C ILE A 16 -41.38 0.90 -10.92
N SER A 17 -40.89 1.27 -12.10
CA SER A 17 -41.67 1.20 -13.34
C SER A 17 -40.82 0.58 -14.45
N CYS A 18 -40.99 -0.73 -14.63
CA CYS A 18 -40.72 -1.41 -15.89
C CYS A 18 -42.01 -1.37 -16.73
N LYS A 19 -41.96 -0.81 -17.94
CA LYS A 19 -42.85 -1.19 -19.04
C LYS A 19 -42.14 -1.07 -20.39
N ASP A 20 -42.42 -2.08 -21.20
CA ASP A 20 -41.78 -2.51 -22.43
C ASP A 20 -41.89 -1.57 -23.65
N ALA A 21 -40.86 -1.72 -24.49
CA ALA A 21 -40.86 -1.86 -25.95
C ALA A 21 -41.51 -0.80 -26.86
N LEU A 22 -40.72 -0.28 -27.82
CA LEU A 22 -41.00 -0.51 -29.25
C LEU A 22 -39.83 -0.13 -30.17
N LYS A 23 -39.75 -0.92 -31.24
CA LYS A 23 -38.81 -0.95 -32.37
C LYS A 23 -38.79 0.33 -33.21
N GLN A 24 -37.62 0.60 -33.81
CA GLN A 24 -37.30 0.96 -35.21
C GLN A 24 -35.95 1.73 -35.18
N GLU A 25 -34.98 1.62 -36.08
CA GLU A 25 -34.97 1.23 -37.48
C GLU A 25 -33.52 0.88 -37.89
N LYS A 26 -33.35 -0.09 -38.80
CA LYS A 26 -32.07 -0.39 -39.44
C LYS A 26 -31.69 0.76 -40.38
N LYS A 27 -30.51 1.35 -40.19
CA LYS A 27 -29.74 1.96 -41.29
C LYS A 27 -28.37 1.29 -41.38
N SER A 28 -28.18 0.58 -42.49
CA SER A 28 -26.91 0.02 -42.93
C SER A 28 -25.94 1.14 -43.27
N VAL A 29 -24.82 1.21 -42.56
CA VAL A 29 -23.65 2.00 -42.96
C VAL A 29 -22.52 1.01 -43.21
N LYS A 30 -21.95 1.07 -44.41
CA LYS A 30 -20.76 0.31 -44.82
C LYS A 30 -19.58 0.69 -43.91
N PRO A 31 -18.74 -0.25 -43.48
CA PRO A 31 -17.55 0.10 -42.71
C PRO A 31 -16.45 0.60 -43.67
N ASP A 32 -16.16 1.90 -43.59
CA ASP A 32 -14.91 2.44 -44.11
C ASP A 32 -13.76 1.95 -43.23
N ALA A 33 -12.72 1.45 -43.89
CA ALA A 33 -11.54 0.87 -43.30
C ALA A 33 -10.72 1.94 -42.54
N VAL A 34 -11.02 2.12 -41.26
CA VAL A 34 -10.11 2.78 -40.32
C VAL A 34 -9.01 1.78 -39.97
N LYS A 35 -7.79 2.06 -40.42
CA LYS A 35 -6.56 1.39 -39.96
C LYS A 35 -6.42 1.64 -38.44
N LEU A 36 -6.94 0.71 -37.65
CA LEU A 36 -6.60 0.58 -36.23
C LEU A 36 -5.13 0.19 -36.15
N LYS A 37 -4.32 1.05 -35.52
CA LYS A 37 -2.97 0.70 -35.07
C LYS A 37 -3.07 -0.55 -34.17
N PRO A 38 -2.08 -1.45 -34.19
CA PRO A 38 -2.12 -2.64 -33.35
C PRO A 38 -2.24 -2.23 -31.88
N LYS A 39 -3.32 -2.70 -31.25
CA LYS A 39 -3.51 -2.72 -29.81
C LYS A 39 -2.38 -3.63 -29.29
N GLU A 40 -1.45 -3.09 -28.51
CA GLU A 40 -0.51 -3.92 -27.75
C GLU A 40 -1.34 -4.74 -26.77
N ILE A 41 -1.60 -5.98 -27.18
CA ILE A 41 -2.14 -7.01 -26.33
C ILE A 41 -0.96 -7.47 -25.48
N ILE A 42 -0.88 -6.98 -24.25
CA ILE A 42 -0.04 -7.61 -23.24
C ILE A 42 -0.74 -8.93 -22.92
N ASN A 43 -0.31 -9.97 -23.62
CA ASN A 43 -0.66 -11.34 -23.29
C ASN A 43 -0.02 -11.64 -21.93
N GLU A 44 -0.81 -12.14 -20.98
CA GLU A 44 -0.37 -12.73 -19.70
C GLU A 44 0.57 -13.96 -19.87
N THR A 45 1.11 -14.17 -21.07
CA THR A 45 2.00 -15.27 -21.45
C THR A 45 3.41 -14.83 -21.87
N GLU A 46 3.73 -13.52 -21.94
CA GLU A 46 5.13 -13.08 -22.06
C GLU A 46 5.95 -13.25 -20.76
N THR A 47 5.31 -13.67 -19.68
CA THR A 47 5.95 -13.90 -18.37
C THR A 47 6.58 -15.29 -18.24
N ALA A 48 6.21 -16.31 -19.03
CA ALA A 48 6.69 -17.66 -18.75
C ALA A 48 8.13 -17.95 -19.23
N ASP A 49 8.56 -17.39 -20.37
CA ASP A 49 9.89 -17.66 -20.94
C ASP A 49 10.98 -16.64 -20.55
N SER A 50 10.59 -15.48 -20.01
CA SER A 50 11.51 -14.41 -19.54
C SER A 50 11.90 -14.52 -18.06
N LEU A 51 11.32 -15.48 -17.32
CA LEU A 51 11.51 -15.67 -15.87
C LEU A 51 12.61 -16.67 -15.48
N LYS A 52 13.41 -17.18 -16.42
CA LYS A 52 14.53 -18.09 -16.07
C LYS A 52 15.55 -17.34 -15.20
N GLY A 53 15.45 -17.53 -13.87
CA GLY A 53 16.36 -16.97 -12.87
C GLY A 53 15.72 -15.98 -11.89
N TYR A 54 14.50 -15.51 -12.14
CA TYR A 54 13.83 -14.56 -11.25
C TYR A 54 12.94 -15.27 -10.23
N LYS A 55 13.03 -14.86 -8.96
CA LYS A 55 12.13 -15.28 -7.89
C LYS A 55 11.18 -14.15 -7.55
N ILE A 56 9.92 -14.47 -7.27
CA ILE A 56 8.95 -13.50 -6.75
C ILE A 56 9.34 -13.17 -5.30
N VAL A 57 9.27 -11.88 -4.96
CA VAL A 57 9.45 -11.38 -3.58
C VAL A 57 8.10 -10.92 -3.07
N ASP A 58 7.74 -11.39 -1.88
CA ASP A 58 6.48 -11.03 -1.24
C ASP A 58 6.68 -10.01 -0.13
N LEU A 59 5.67 -9.16 0.07
CA LEU A 59 5.56 -8.34 1.26
C LEU A 59 5.30 -9.23 2.48
N ILE A 60 6.05 -8.97 3.56
CA ILE A 60 5.89 -9.69 4.83
C ILE A 60 5.07 -8.80 5.78
N SER A 61 3.84 -9.23 6.09
CA SER A 61 3.05 -8.59 7.14
C SER A 61 3.43 -9.14 8.52
N PRO A 62 3.56 -8.28 9.54
CA PRO A 62 3.69 -8.75 10.91
C PRO A 62 2.53 -9.65 11.33
N LYS A 63 2.84 -10.73 12.04
CA LYS A 63 1.82 -11.66 12.54
C LYS A 63 1.41 -11.28 13.94
N LYS A 64 0.12 -11.03 14.17
CA LYS A 64 -0.42 -10.81 15.52
C LYS A 64 -0.27 -12.07 16.38
N ILE A 65 0.25 -11.89 17.58
CA ILE A 65 0.41 -12.95 18.59
C ILE A 65 -0.08 -12.46 19.97
N PRO A 66 -0.41 -13.37 20.90
CA PRO A 66 -0.61 -13.00 22.30
C PRO A 66 0.70 -12.50 22.92
N ALA A 67 0.61 -11.50 23.81
CA ALA A 67 1.75 -11.07 24.60
C ALA A 67 2.20 -12.18 25.55
N THR A 68 3.48 -12.56 25.50
CA THR A 68 4.05 -13.58 26.38
C THR A 68 4.31 -13.02 27.78
N LYS A 69 4.50 -13.89 28.78
CA LYS A 69 4.83 -13.46 30.15
C LYS A 69 6.18 -12.75 30.19
N GLU A 70 7.12 -13.19 29.38
CA GLU A 70 8.45 -12.62 29.24
C GLU A 70 8.37 -11.18 28.72
N LEU A 71 7.58 -10.92 27.66
CA LEU A 71 7.36 -9.58 27.13
C LEU A 71 6.68 -8.66 28.15
N LEU A 72 5.64 -9.16 28.84
CA LEU A 72 4.94 -8.41 29.88
C LEU A 72 5.88 -8.03 31.04
N ASN A 73 6.71 -8.97 31.49
CA ASN A 73 7.68 -8.73 32.55
C ASN A 73 8.79 -7.78 32.11
N TYR A 74 9.26 -7.90 30.86
CA TYR A 74 10.31 -7.07 30.29
C TYR A 74 9.89 -5.61 30.17
N LEU A 75 8.70 -5.34 29.60
CA LEU A 75 8.22 -3.98 29.40
C LEU A 75 7.71 -3.34 30.68
N GLY A 76 7.14 -4.12 31.61
CA GLY A 76 6.50 -3.58 32.81
C GLY A 76 5.27 -2.69 32.53
N GLU A 77 4.80 -2.68 31.28
CA GLU A 77 3.64 -1.93 30.81
C GLU A 77 2.51 -2.87 30.38
N LYS A 78 1.28 -2.36 30.38
CA LYS A 78 0.14 -3.10 29.82
C LYS A 78 0.24 -3.08 28.29
N ILE A 79 0.48 -4.25 27.70
CA ILE A 79 0.52 -4.46 26.24
C ILE A 79 -0.92 -4.70 25.73
N GLU A 80 -1.32 -4.01 24.65
CA GLU A 80 -2.61 -4.21 23.99
C GLU A 80 -2.50 -5.02 22.70
N LYS A 81 -1.40 -4.85 21.97
CA LYS A 81 -1.13 -5.56 20.72
C LYS A 81 0.33 -6.00 20.69
N THR A 82 0.54 -7.25 20.31
CA THR A 82 1.86 -7.79 19.99
C THR A 82 1.83 -8.38 18.60
N GLU A 83 2.83 -8.04 17.81
CA GLU A 83 3.09 -8.59 16.49
C GLU A 83 4.51 -9.15 16.45
N THR A 84 4.73 -10.08 15.53
CA THR A 84 6.03 -10.70 15.34
C THR A 84 6.41 -10.70 13.87
N VAL A 85 7.67 -10.37 13.59
CA VAL A 85 8.27 -10.27 12.27
C VAL A 85 9.79 -10.25 12.45
N ASP A 86 10.53 -10.78 11.49
CA ASP A 86 11.97 -10.56 11.42
C ASP A 86 12.20 -9.16 10.85
N PHE A 87 12.49 -8.17 11.71
CA PHE A 87 12.73 -6.79 11.27
C PHE A 87 14.21 -6.43 11.18
N ASN A 88 15.11 -7.34 11.57
CA ASN A 88 16.55 -7.13 11.59
C ASN A 88 17.31 -7.99 10.55
N GLY A 89 16.61 -8.91 9.88
CA GLY A 89 17.14 -9.76 8.82
C GLY A 89 17.94 -10.97 9.30
N ASP A 90 17.90 -11.32 10.58
CA ASP A 90 18.66 -12.44 11.14
C ASP A 90 17.96 -13.81 10.99
N GLY A 91 16.75 -13.83 10.43
CA GLY A 91 15.92 -15.02 10.25
C GLY A 91 15.16 -15.45 11.50
N ILE A 92 15.24 -14.70 12.60
CA ILE A 92 14.55 -14.94 13.86
C ILE A 92 13.44 -13.89 14.01
N LEU A 93 12.29 -14.34 14.47
CA LEU A 93 11.17 -13.43 14.67
C LEU A 93 11.39 -12.54 15.90
N ASP A 94 11.33 -11.23 15.68
CA ASP A 94 11.34 -10.20 16.71
C ASP A 94 9.90 -9.78 17.09
N TYR A 95 9.78 -8.78 17.96
CA TYR A 95 8.50 -8.34 18.53
C TYR A 95 8.25 -6.85 18.34
N ILE A 96 7.05 -6.51 17.92
CA ILE A 96 6.52 -5.15 17.92
C ILE A 96 5.36 -5.12 18.91
N CYS A 97 5.50 -4.34 19.98
CA CYS A 97 4.56 -4.28 21.10
C CYS A 97 3.97 -2.88 21.23
N GLN A 98 2.65 -2.76 21.07
CA GLN A 98 1.92 -1.53 21.36
C GLN A 98 1.32 -1.59 22.75
N THR A 99 1.64 -0.60 23.57
CA THR A 99 1.11 -0.48 24.93
C THR A 99 -0.20 0.28 24.93
N LYS A 100 -0.93 0.13 26.04
CA LYS A 100 -2.22 0.77 26.21
C LYS A 100 -2.11 2.28 26.04
N SER A 101 -2.94 2.82 25.15
CA SER A 101 -3.07 4.26 24.97
C SER A 101 -3.66 4.94 26.21
N ASP A 102 -3.21 6.17 26.46
CA ASP A 102 -3.77 7.06 27.47
C ASP A 102 -5.13 7.65 27.04
N SER A 103 -5.69 8.56 27.85
CA SER A 103 -6.97 9.21 27.54
C SER A 103 -6.93 10.11 26.30
N LEU A 104 -5.75 10.44 25.79
CA LEU A 104 -5.54 11.22 24.56
C LEU A 104 -5.31 10.30 23.35
N GLY A 105 -5.42 8.98 23.52
CA GLY A 105 -5.16 8.03 22.44
C GLY A 105 -3.67 7.79 22.18
N ILE A 106 -2.77 8.23 23.06
CA ILE A 106 -1.32 8.14 22.87
C ILE A 106 -0.78 6.93 23.63
N GLY A 107 -0.20 5.98 22.89
CA GLY A 107 0.51 4.81 23.41
C GLY A 107 2.00 4.85 23.06
N ASN A 108 2.72 3.79 23.45
CA ASN A 108 4.08 3.55 22.97
C ASN A 108 4.09 2.29 22.09
N GLU A 109 4.90 2.31 21.03
CA GLU A 109 5.27 1.13 20.27
C GLU A 109 6.73 0.80 20.54
N TYR A 110 6.98 -0.42 21.00
CA TYR A 110 8.29 -0.96 21.29
C TYR A 110 8.68 -1.99 20.25
N TRP A 111 9.87 -1.84 19.69
CA TRP A 111 10.49 -2.80 18.78
C TRP A 111 11.57 -3.52 19.57
N ILE A 112 11.35 -4.81 19.82
CA ILE A 112 12.11 -5.61 20.74
C ILE A 112 12.66 -6.80 19.97
N SER A 113 13.99 -6.94 19.95
CA SER A 113 14.64 -8.08 19.32
C SER A 113 14.27 -9.40 20.02
N SER A 114 14.50 -10.52 19.33
CA SER A 114 14.31 -11.88 19.85
C SER A 114 15.08 -12.17 21.16
N ASP A 115 16.17 -11.44 21.44
CA ASP A 115 16.94 -11.50 22.69
C ASP A 115 16.48 -10.49 23.76
N TYR A 116 15.28 -9.91 23.61
CA TYR A 116 14.67 -8.96 24.53
C TYR A 116 15.48 -7.68 24.74
N LYS A 117 16.02 -7.09 23.66
CA LYS A 117 16.57 -5.73 23.68
C LYS A 117 15.61 -4.78 22.97
N THR A 118 15.35 -3.64 23.58
CA THR A 118 14.58 -2.57 22.94
C THR A 118 15.46 -1.88 21.91
N ILE A 119 15.14 -2.06 20.64
CA ILE A 119 15.83 -1.43 19.49
C ILE A 119 15.25 -0.04 19.23
N LYS A 120 13.92 0.08 19.30
CA LYS A 120 13.21 1.34 19.05
C LYS A 120 12.01 1.49 19.98
N LYS A 121 11.76 2.74 20.37
CA LYS A 121 10.56 3.15 21.10
C LYS A 121 9.99 4.39 20.43
N THR A 122 8.78 4.29 19.90
CA THR A 122 8.07 5.40 19.27
C THR A 122 6.72 5.64 19.94
N LYS A 123 6.16 6.82 19.72
CA LYS A 123 4.76 7.07 20.04
C LYS A 123 3.88 6.41 18.99
N TYR A 124 2.78 5.84 19.45
CA TYR A 124 1.69 5.34 18.62
C TYR A 124 0.45 6.16 18.96
N TYR A 125 -0.30 6.54 17.94
CA TYR A 125 -1.54 7.29 18.06
C TYR A 125 -2.68 6.36 17.61
N SER A 126 -3.74 6.29 18.39
CA SER A 126 -4.89 5.43 18.07
C SER A 126 -5.82 6.00 17.00
N ASP A 127 -5.54 7.21 16.54
CA ASP A 127 -6.29 7.90 15.50
C ASP A 127 -5.70 7.61 14.11
N GLY A 128 -6.55 7.67 13.09
CA GLY A 128 -6.21 7.28 11.73
C GLY A 128 -5.90 5.79 11.56
N PHE A 129 -5.18 5.47 10.48
CA PHE A 129 -4.74 4.12 10.18
C PHE A 129 -3.27 4.07 9.79
N TYR A 130 -2.68 2.92 10.11
CA TYR A 130 -1.29 2.67 9.87
C TYR A 130 -1.08 1.21 9.48
N TYR A 131 -0.62 0.99 8.26
CA TYR A 131 -0.28 -0.33 7.72
C TYR A 131 1.23 -0.40 7.46
N ARG A 132 1.83 -1.55 7.77
CA ARG A 132 3.24 -1.82 7.48
C ARG A 132 3.45 -3.21 6.92
N TRP A 133 4.36 -3.29 5.97
CA TRP A 133 4.90 -4.53 5.42
C TRP A 133 6.42 -4.40 5.33
N PHE A 134 7.10 -5.53 5.38
CA PHE A 134 8.55 -5.62 5.28
C PHE A 134 8.96 -6.27 3.97
N ILE A 135 10.00 -5.74 3.35
CA ILE A 135 10.59 -6.27 2.13
C ILE A 135 12.04 -5.82 2.05
N ASN A 136 12.95 -6.74 1.76
CA ASN A 136 14.35 -6.41 1.54
C ASN A 136 14.57 -6.00 0.08
N LEU A 137 14.90 -4.72 -0.13
CA LEU A 137 15.02 -4.07 -1.44
C LEU A 137 16.46 -3.71 -1.79
N ASP A 138 17.40 -3.89 -0.89
CA ASP A 138 18.81 -3.63 -1.11
C ASP A 138 19.71 -4.85 -0.80
N ASN A 139 20.96 -4.64 -0.38
CA ASN A 139 21.92 -5.73 -0.14
C ASN A 139 22.26 -5.93 1.34
N ASP A 140 21.68 -5.15 2.24
CA ASP A 140 21.83 -5.37 3.66
C ASP A 140 20.76 -6.36 4.17
N PRO A 141 20.91 -6.94 5.38
CA PRO A 141 19.93 -7.90 5.87
C PRO A 141 18.62 -7.23 6.36
N GLU A 142 18.68 -5.96 6.75
CA GLU A 142 17.60 -5.23 7.41
C GLU A 142 16.51 -4.89 6.37
N PRO A 143 15.29 -5.46 6.46
CA PRO A 143 14.28 -5.18 5.46
C PRO A 143 13.80 -3.72 5.53
N GLU A 144 13.64 -3.07 4.38
CA GLU A 144 12.85 -1.85 4.28
C GLU A 144 11.38 -2.11 4.64
N MET A 145 10.71 -1.02 5.02
CA MET A 145 9.27 -1.04 5.23
C MET A 145 8.54 -0.33 4.10
N PHE A 146 7.50 -0.98 3.60
CA PHE A 146 6.42 -0.29 2.91
C PHE A 146 5.36 0.09 3.93
N GLU A 147 5.13 1.39 4.10
CA GLU A 147 4.20 1.93 5.09
C GLU A 147 3.09 2.73 4.41
N VAL A 148 1.89 2.63 4.97
CA VAL A 148 0.76 3.49 4.62
C VAL A 148 0.27 4.17 5.88
N ILE A 149 0.36 5.49 5.89
CA ILE A 149 0.00 6.34 7.01
C ILE A 149 -1.10 7.28 6.54
N GLY A 150 -2.28 7.23 7.15
CA GLY A 150 -3.37 8.07 6.70
C GLY A 150 -4.50 8.18 7.69
N ASP A 151 -5.51 8.93 7.29
CA ASP A 151 -6.77 9.13 7.99
C ASP A 151 -7.92 9.20 6.98
N GLU A 152 -9.12 9.61 7.41
CA GLU A 152 -10.34 9.66 6.58
C GLU A 152 -10.15 10.41 5.24
N ASP A 153 -9.29 11.43 5.18
CA ASP A 153 -9.12 12.34 4.05
C ASP A 153 -7.92 12.05 3.13
N GLY A 154 -7.11 11.03 3.43
CA GLY A 154 -5.96 10.68 2.61
C GLY A 154 -4.92 9.80 3.31
N ALA A 155 -3.96 9.31 2.53
CA ALA A 155 -2.85 8.52 3.06
C ALA A 155 -1.57 8.73 2.27
N ASP A 156 -0.44 8.77 2.96
CA ASP A 156 0.87 8.70 2.38
C ASP A 156 1.34 7.25 2.25
N TYR A 157 1.93 6.93 1.10
CA TYR A 157 2.50 5.63 0.79
C TYR A 157 4.00 5.80 0.64
N ILE A 158 4.76 5.18 1.54
CA ILE A 158 6.20 5.42 1.67
C ILE A 158 6.98 4.12 1.76
N ILE A 159 8.19 4.13 1.20
CA ILE A 159 9.23 3.16 1.50
C ILE A 159 10.19 3.82 2.47
N THR A 160 10.48 3.14 3.57
CA THR A 160 11.39 3.62 4.60
C THR A 160 12.49 2.62 4.91
N ASP A 161 13.67 3.17 5.18
CA ASP A 161 14.84 2.45 5.67
C ASP A 161 14.87 2.51 7.20
N GLN A 162 15.34 1.44 7.83
CA GLN A 162 15.43 1.27 9.26
C GLN A 162 16.87 1.43 9.72
N ASN A 163 17.16 2.44 10.54
CA ASN A 163 18.45 2.48 11.22
C ASN A 163 18.32 1.85 12.61
N LEU A 164 18.58 0.55 12.72
CA LEU A 164 18.42 -0.20 13.97
C LEU A 164 19.43 0.21 15.07
N ILE A 165 20.56 0.82 14.68
CA ILE A 165 21.55 1.36 15.64
C ILE A 165 21.01 2.59 16.37
N THR A 166 20.33 3.48 15.65
CA THR A 166 19.80 4.74 16.22
C THR A 166 18.32 4.67 16.58
N GLY A 167 17.61 3.62 16.14
CA GLY A 167 16.16 3.45 16.27
C GLY A 167 15.35 4.42 15.42
N LYS A 168 15.95 5.04 14.40
CA LYS A 168 15.30 6.05 13.54
C LYS A 168 15.02 5.48 12.15
N ASN A 169 13.88 5.83 11.59
CA ASN A 169 13.56 5.52 10.21
C ASN A 169 13.92 6.71 9.30
N THR A 170 14.30 6.42 8.07
CA THR A 170 14.47 7.41 7.01
C THR A 170 13.52 7.11 5.87
N THR A 171 12.69 8.08 5.49
CA THR A 171 11.88 7.93 4.28
C THR A 171 12.76 7.98 3.05
N LEU A 172 12.74 6.91 2.27
CA LEU A 172 13.50 6.78 1.03
C LEU A 172 12.70 7.30 -0.17
N GLN A 173 11.42 6.96 -0.22
CA GLN A 173 10.60 7.20 -1.41
C GLN A 173 9.11 7.29 -1.07
N TYR A 174 8.44 8.38 -1.45
CA TYR A 174 6.97 8.42 -1.55
C TYR A 174 6.52 7.85 -2.90
N ILE A 175 5.42 7.10 -2.94
CA ILE A 175 4.97 6.36 -4.13
C ILE A 175 3.47 6.52 -4.40
N ASN A 176 3.06 6.23 -5.64
CA ASN A 176 1.66 6.00 -6.01
C ASN A 176 1.40 4.49 -6.07
N PRO A 177 0.53 3.92 -5.21
CA PRO A 177 0.24 2.49 -5.21
C PRO A 177 -0.79 2.15 -6.29
N ILE A 178 -0.48 1.19 -7.16
CA ILE A 178 -1.42 0.73 -8.19
C ILE A 178 -1.58 -0.78 -8.14
N ILE A 179 -2.79 -1.26 -7.89
CA ILE A 179 -3.13 -2.69 -8.00
C ILE A 179 -3.38 -3.04 -9.46
N ILE A 180 -2.78 -4.13 -9.94
CA ILE A 180 -3.13 -4.74 -11.23
C ILE A 180 -4.06 -5.92 -10.96
N GLU A 181 -5.30 -5.81 -11.42
CA GLU A 181 -6.31 -6.87 -11.31
C GLU A 181 -7.08 -7.01 -12.63
N ASN A 182 -7.14 -8.22 -13.19
CA ASN A 182 -7.84 -8.51 -14.45
C ASN A 182 -7.44 -7.58 -15.61
N ASN A 183 -6.14 -7.27 -15.73
CA ASN A 183 -5.57 -6.32 -16.69
C ASN A 183 -6.08 -4.87 -16.58
N LYS A 184 -6.70 -4.52 -15.47
CA LYS A 184 -7.06 -3.15 -15.10
C LYS A 184 -6.16 -2.66 -13.96
N LYS A 185 -6.06 -1.34 -13.85
CA LYS A 185 -5.24 -0.65 -12.85
C LYS A 185 -6.17 0.07 -11.89
N TYR A 186 -5.99 -0.19 -10.60
CA TYR A 186 -6.77 0.40 -9.53
C TYR A 186 -5.86 1.11 -8.55
N TRP A 187 -6.36 2.16 -7.91
CA TRP A 187 -5.66 2.75 -6.77
C TRP A 187 -5.48 1.71 -5.66
N GLY A 188 -4.26 1.56 -5.17
CA GLY A 188 -3.94 0.57 -4.15
C GLY A 188 -4.23 1.10 -2.76
N TYR A 189 -5.48 1.03 -2.31
CA TYR A 189 -5.83 1.28 -0.91
C TYR A 189 -5.13 0.27 0.00
N ALA A 190 -4.73 0.71 1.20
CA ALA A 190 -3.92 -0.12 2.11
C ALA A 190 -4.58 -1.47 2.46
N TRP A 191 -5.91 -1.49 2.60
CA TRP A 191 -6.66 -2.72 2.90
C TRP A 191 -6.89 -3.62 1.67
N ASP A 192 -6.63 -3.13 0.46
CA ASP A 192 -6.76 -3.87 -0.80
C ASP A 192 -5.42 -4.50 -1.23
N ILE A 193 -4.29 -3.96 -0.76
CA ILE A 193 -2.94 -4.43 -1.09
C ILE A 193 -2.65 -5.78 -0.42
N LYS A 194 -2.20 -6.75 -1.22
CA LYS A 194 -1.73 -8.06 -0.75
C LYS A 194 -0.22 -8.20 -0.79
N SER A 195 0.40 -7.85 -1.91
CA SER A 195 1.84 -7.97 -2.12
C SER A 195 2.30 -6.97 -3.17
N ILE A 196 3.57 -6.60 -3.14
CA ILE A 196 4.20 -5.76 -4.16
C ILE A 196 4.66 -6.63 -5.33
N ILE A 197 4.56 -6.13 -6.56
CA ILE A 197 5.08 -6.83 -7.72
C ILE A 197 6.59 -6.59 -7.78
N ALA A 198 7.33 -7.50 -7.15
CA ALA A 198 8.78 -7.48 -7.06
C ALA A 198 9.40 -8.81 -7.52
N ARG A 199 10.63 -8.75 -8.01
CA ARG A 199 11.41 -9.93 -8.39
C ARG A 199 12.86 -9.79 -7.97
N THR A 200 13.51 -10.92 -7.69
CA THR A 200 14.94 -10.96 -7.37
C THR A 200 15.69 -11.78 -8.41
N ASN A 201 16.86 -11.28 -8.82
CA ASN A 201 17.88 -12.02 -9.56
C ASN A 201 19.18 -12.02 -8.75
N GLY A 202 19.50 -13.16 -8.13
CA GLY A 202 20.62 -13.24 -7.18
C GLY A 202 20.32 -12.48 -5.90
N THR A 203 21.05 -11.39 -5.65
CA THR A 203 20.85 -10.48 -4.50
C THR A 203 20.14 -9.19 -4.89
N VAL A 204 19.88 -8.96 -6.19
CA VAL A 204 19.28 -7.71 -6.66
C VAL A 204 17.77 -7.87 -6.74
N THR A 205 17.05 -7.09 -5.92
CA THR A 205 15.59 -6.99 -5.96
C THR A 205 15.17 -5.81 -6.83
N GLU A 206 14.29 -6.08 -7.79
CA GLU A 206 13.69 -5.10 -8.69
C GLU A 206 12.19 -4.99 -8.42
N LEU A 207 11.69 -3.76 -8.44
CA LEU A 207 10.29 -3.40 -8.33
C LEU A 207 9.70 -3.16 -9.71
N PHE A 208 8.50 -3.70 -9.95
CA PHE A 208 7.74 -3.32 -11.13
C PHE A 208 7.11 -1.95 -10.89
N CYS A 209 7.51 -0.99 -11.72
CA CYS A 209 7.20 0.42 -11.50
C CYS A 209 6.92 1.16 -12.81
N SER A 210 6.38 2.37 -12.71
CA SER A 210 6.41 3.35 -13.80
C SER A 210 6.82 4.72 -13.27
N LEU A 211 7.67 5.40 -14.03
CA LEU A 211 8.09 6.77 -13.80
C LEU A 211 7.41 7.75 -14.77
N ASN A 212 6.46 7.29 -15.58
CA ASN A 212 5.79 8.09 -16.60
C ASN A 212 4.27 7.93 -16.45
N HIS A 213 3.67 8.86 -15.71
CA HIS A 213 2.23 8.90 -15.49
C HIS A 213 1.74 10.33 -15.28
N THR A 214 0.43 10.52 -15.38
CA THR A 214 -0.23 11.80 -15.09
C THR A 214 -1.19 11.70 -13.90
N ILE A 215 -0.98 10.71 -13.01
CA ILE A 215 -1.75 10.59 -11.77
C ILE A 215 -1.75 11.92 -11.04
N ILE A 216 -2.96 12.42 -10.78
CA ILE A 216 -3.25 13.49 -9.85
C ILE A 216 -3.85 12.77 -8.65
N ARG A 217 -3.19 12.88 -7.51
CA ARG A 217 -3.72 12.31 -6.28
C ARG A 217 -4.83 13.23 -5.74
N ASP A 218 -5.90 12.63 -5.24
CA ASP A 218 -7.08 13.32 -4.74
C ASP A 218 -7.04 13.29 -3.21
N GLY A 219 -6.68 14.41 -2.59
CA GLY A 219 -6.53 14.49 -1.13
C GLY A 219 -5.92 15.82 -0.71
N ASN A 220 -6.49 16.46 0.31
CA ASN A 220 -5.97 17.73 0.85
C ASN A 220 -4.77 17.52 1.79
N GLU A 221 -4.50 16.29 2.24
CA GLU A 221 -3.51 15.99 3.29
C GLU A 221 -2.27 15.24 2.80
N GLU A 222 -2.13 15.05 1.50
CA GLU A 222 -1.01 14.28 0.97
C GLU A 222 0.28 15.11 0.91
N TYR A 223 1.37 14.52 1.37
CA TYR A 223 2.64 15.21 1.41
C TYR A 223 3.26 15.28 0.00
N ASP A 224 3.53 16.49 -0.51
CA ASP A 224 4.37 16.69 -1.71
C ASP A 224 5.86 16.74 -1.30
N PRO A 225 6.63 15.66 -1.50
CA PRO A 225 8.02 15.56 -1.07
C PRO A 225 8.91 16.49 -1.88
N LYS A 226 9.40 17.56 -1.22
CA LYS A 226 10.31 18.54 -1.82
C LYS A 226 11.58 17.95 -2.46
N HIS A 227 11.99 16.75 -2.05
CA HIS A 227 13.19 16.07 -2.54
C HIS A 227 12.93 15.16 -3.75
N GLN A 228 11.67 14.89 -4.11
CA GLN A 228 11.29 14.10 -5.28
C GLN A 228 10.60 15.00 -6.32
N LYS A 229 11.01 14.90 -7.59
CA LYS A 229 10.38 15.65 -8.70
C LYS A 229 9.06 15.03 -9.13
N GLN A 230 8.87 13.75 -8.85
CA GLN A 230 7.65 13.00 -9.08
C GLN A 230 7.64 11.76 -8.17
N MET A 231 6.45 11.35 -7.73
CA MET A 231 6.26 10.07 -7.04
C MET A 231 6.12 8.96 -8.09
N PRO A 232 6.95 7.91 -8.10
CA PRO A 232 6.81 6.79 -9.01
C PRO A 232 5.53 6.03 -8.72
N VAL A 233 5.01 5.34 -9.72
CA VAL A 233 4.02 4.27 -9.54
C VAL A 233 4.75 2.99 -9.19
N LEU A 234 4.36 2.35 -8.10
CA LEU A 234 4.70 0.95 -7.82
C LEU A 234 3.47 0.07 -8.00
N PHE A 235 3.66 -1.09 -8.61
CA PHE A 235 2.57 -2.02 -8.88
C PHE A 235 2.45 -3.08 -7.79
N PHE A 236 1.21 -3.41 -7.45
CA PHE A 236 0.84 -4.35 -6.40
C PHE A 236 -0.14 -5.39 -6.92
N THR A 237 -0.17 -6.53 -6.24
CA THR A 237 -1.27 -7.48 -6.30
C THR A 237 -2.24 -7.19 -5.16
N GLY A 238 -3.51 -7.50 -5.36
CA GLY A 238 -4.57 -7.16 -4.42
C GLY A 238 -5.94 -7.43 -5.01
N HIS A 239 -6.96 -6.96 -4.33
CA HIS A 239 -8.34 -6.97 -4.82
C HIS A 239 -8.94 -5.60 -4.54
N HIS A 240 -9.34 -4.87 -5.58
CA HIS A 240 -9.91 -3.53 -5.39
C HIS A 240 -11.29 -3.61 -4.72
N THR A 241 -11.53 -2.74 -3.75
CA THR A 241 -12.86 -2.55 -3.14
C THR A 241 -13.56 -1.29 -3.62
N GLN A 242 -12.82 -0.41 -4.30
CA GLN A 242 -13.32 0.86 -4.81
C GLN A 242 -12.90 1.02 -6.27
N GLU A 243 -13.82 1.52 -7.10
CA GLU A 243 -13.48 1.93 -8.45
C GLU A 243 -12.64 3.21 -8.38
N SER A 244 -11.51 3.21 -9.07
CA SER A 244 -10.67 4.40 -9.25
C SER A 244 -10.66 4.78 -10.73
N GLY A 245 -10.41 6.06 -11.02
CA GLY A 245 -10.35 6.54 -12.41
C GLY A 245 -9.26 5.83 -13.24
N ASP A 246 -9.38 5.92 -14.56
CA ASP A 246 -8.33 5.45 -15.47
C ASP A 246 -7.04 6.24 -15.24
N HIS A 247 -6.03 5.59 -14.66
CA HIS A 247 -4.71 6.18 -14.48
C HIS A 247 -3.89 6.01 -15.77
N ASP A 248 -3.55 7.12 -16.44
CA ASP A 248 -2.59 7.10 -17.55
C ASP A 248 -1.19 6.82 -17.00
N ILE A 249 -0.81 5.55 -17.04
CA ILE A 249 0.47 5.01 -16.57
C ILE A 249 1.12 4.26 -17.72
N GLN A 250 2.25 4.78 -18.17
CA GLN A 250 2.94 4.34 -19.37
C GLN A 250 4.32 3.76 -19.03
N LYS A 251 4.89 2.97 -19.95
CA LYS A 251 6.27 2.46 -19.84
C LYS A 251 6.58 1.79 -18.49
N PRO A 252 5.78 0.80 -18.05
CA PRO A 252 6.13 0.02 -16.88
C PRO A 252 7.48 -0.70 -17.12
N GLN A 253 8.29 -0.78 -16.08
CA GLN A 253 9.66 -1.29 -16.15
C GLN A 253 10.08 -1.87 -14.79
N TRP A 254 11.08 -2.72 -14.81
CA TRP A 254 11.73 -3.24 -13.61
C TRP A 254 12.92 -2.35 -13.27
N LEU A 255 12.97 -1.86 -12.03
CA LEU A 255 14.06 -1.05 -11.50
C LEU A 255 14.33 -1.41 -10.05
N THR A 256 15.58 -1.28 -9.63
CA THR A 256 15.93 -1.31 -8.20
C THR A 256 15.38 -0.07 -7.48
N LEU A 257 15.23 -0.13 -6.15
CA LEU A 257 14.83 1.03 -5.35
C LEU A 257 15.81 2.20 -5.52
N GLU A 258 17.12 1.93 -5.54
CA GLU A 258 18.16 2.94 -5.77
C GLU A 258 17.98 3.67 -7.11
N GLU A 259 17.69 2.93 -8.19
CA GLU A 259 17.45 3.53 -9.50
C GLU A 259 16.18 4.39 -9.52
N ILE A 260 15.12 3.95 -8.85
CA ILE A 260 13.87 4.71 -8.72
C ILE A 260 14.16 6.04 -8.01
N ILE A 261 14.84 5.98 -6.86
CA ILE A 261 15.24 7.17 -6.09
C ILE A 261 16.08 8.11 -6.96
N LYS A 262 17.14 7.60 -7.59
CA LYS A 262 18.03 8.39 -8.44
C LYS A 262 17.29 9.07 -9.59
N ARG A 263 16.35 8.37 -10.24
CA ARG A 263 15.61 8.90 -11.38
C ARG A 263 14.47 9.84 -10.99
N THR A 264 13.99 9.79 -9.75
CA THR A 264 12.89 10.62 -9.25
C THR A 264 13.33 11.75 -8.30
N LYS A 265 14.61 11.78 -7.91
CA LYS A 265 15.20 12.89 -7.14
C LYS A 265 15.15 14.22 -7.91
N ARG A 266 14.93 15.32 -7.16
CA ARG A 266 15.10 16.70 -7.67
C ARG A 266 16.57 17.10 -7.80
#